data_AF-A0A3B8HN79-F1
#
_entry.id   AF-A0A3B8HN79-F1
#
_cell.length_a   1.000
_cell.length_b   1.000
_cell.length_c   1.000
_cell.angle_alpha   90.00
_cell.angle_beta   90.00
_cell.angle_gamma   90.00
#
_symmetry.space_group_name_H-M   'P 1'
#
loop_
_entity.id
_entity.type
_entity.pdbx_description
1 polymer ?
#
loop_
_entity_poly.entity_id
_entity_poly.type
_entity_poly.pdbx_seq_one_letter_code
_entity_poly.pdbx_strand_id
1 'polypeptide(L)'
;PFPAGADLTKRIPWANEPKCQSCHTGDAVSNLGLTDPNVIKSSDGIRLLQAYRTNDTANAVPILATNKRFAEETANGNTVLYRLSKGHSGVSCEACHGSTHAEWPVKPESGTAIANDNVAAMQLQGHTGKIIECAACHTSGSLPVTLNGPHGMHPVGDSRFISGHDNLFGANRAQCQACHGQTGQGTVLSKVAVNRTVGSRTFTKDEMIACTRCHDNPM
;
A
#
# COMPACT_ATOMS: atom_id res chain seq x y z
N PRO A 1 -15.52 -18.71 8.25
CA PRO A 1 -16.74 -19.57 8.25
C PRO A 1 -17.99 -18.70 8.06
N PHE A 2 -18.88 -19.09 7.15
CA PHE A 2 -20.16 -18.41 6.97
C PHE A 2 -20.99 -18.47 8.28
N PRO A 3 -21.82 -17.46 8.57
CA PRO A 3 -22.78 -17.56 9.66
C PRO A 3 -23.64 -18.82 9.45
N ALA A 4 -23.85 -19.59 10.52
CA ALA A 4 -24.76 -20.73 10.46
C ALA A 4 -26.15 -20.27 9.98
N GLY A 5 -26.67 -20.93 8.93
CA GLY A 5 -27.96 -20.57 8.30
C GLY A 5 -27.88 -19.57 7.14
N ALA A 6 -26.68 -19.24 6.65
CA ALA A 6 -26.55 -18.42 5.43
C ALA A 6 -27.12 -19.16 4.21
N ASP A 7 -28.10 -18.54 3.56
CA ASP A 7 -28.69 -19.01 2.31
C ASP A 7 -27.77 -18.66 1.13
N LEU A 8 -27.01 -19.65 0.66
CA LEU A 8 -26.03 -19.49 -0.43
C LEU A 8 -26.67 -19.24 -1.80
N THR A 9 -28.00 -19.28 -1.91
CA THR A 9 -28.72 -18.86 -3.13
C THR A 9 -28.92 -17.35 -3.20
N LYS A 10 -28.67 -16.62 -2.10
CA LYS A 10 -28.77 -15.16 -2.02
C LYS A 10 -27.40 -14.51 -2.12
N ARG A 11 -27.39 -13.23 -2.52
CA ARG A 11 -26.17 -12.42 -2.53
C ARG A 11 -25.57 -12.39 -1.12
N ILE A 12 -24.31 -12.80 -1.04
CA ILE A 12 -23.54 -12.73 0.20
C ILE A 12 -23.29 -11.24 0.50
N PRO A 13 -23.49 -10.79 1.75
CA PRO A 13 -23.15 -9.42 2.13
C PRO A 13 -21.68 -9.14 1.84
N TRP A 14 -21.41 -7.98 1.23
CA TRP A 14 -20.05 -7.48 0.95
C TRP A 14 -19.13 -7.52 2.19
N ALA A 15 -19.69 -7.48 3.40
CA ALA A 15 -18.96 -7.60 4.65
C ALA A 15 -18.22 -8.95 4.80
N ASN A 16 -18.63 -10.00 4.08
CA ASN A 16 -18.02 -11.33 4.09
C ASN A 16 -17.07 -11.58 2.91
N GLU A 17 -16.93 -10.64 1.98
CA GLU A 17 -15.92 -10.74 0.91
C GLU A 17 -14.50 -10.68 1.48
N PRO A 18 -13.51 -11.23 0.75
CA PRO A 18 -12.10 -11.09 1.09
C PRO A 18 -11.70 -9.68 1.45
N LYS A 19 -10.75 -9.62 2.38
CA LYS A 19 -10.23 -8.38 2.95
C LYS A 19 -8.95 -7.97 2.23
N CYS A 20 -8.51 -6.73 2.37
CA CYS A 20 -7.24 -6.26 1.82
C CYS A 20 -6.10 -7.19 2.26
N GLN A 21 -6.09 -7.59 3.53
CA GLN A 21 -5.11 -8.54 4.09
C GLN A 21 -5.10 -9.92 3.41
N SER A 22 -6.13 -10.29 2.66
CA SER A 22 -6.17 -11.58 1.96
C SER A 22 -5.26 -11.59 0.73
N CYS A 23 -4.95 -10.41 0.16
CA CYS A 23 -4.00 -10.26 -0.95
C CYS A 23 -2.77 -9.42 -0.58
N HIS A 24 -2.92 -8.42 0.29
CA HIS A 24 -1.87 -7.56 0.83
C HIS A 24 -1.37 -8.11 2.16
N THR A 25 -0.56 -9.15 2.09
CA THR A 25 -0.21 -9.98 3.26
C THR A 25 0.99 -9.49 4.07
N GLY A 26 1.43 -8.26 3.81
CA GLY A 26 2.57 -7.65 4.46
C GLY A 26 3.43 -6.84 3.50
N ASP A 27 4.69 -6.69 3.85
CA ASP A 27 5.62 -5.74 3.24
C ASP A 27 6.76 -6.43 2.48
N ALA A 28 7.73 -5.64 2.02
CA ALA A 28 8.81 -6.12 1.16
C ALA A 28 9.66 -7.23 1.81
N VAL A 29 9.70 -7.31 3.13
CA VAL A 29 10.56 -8.25 3.87
C VAL A 29 9.76 -9.29 4.65
N SER A 30 8.46 -9.06 4.87
CA SER A 30 7.58 -9.98 5.58
C SER A 30 6.21 -10.01 4.92
N ASN A 31 5.98 -10.99 4.05
CA ASN A 31 4.68 -11.27 3.43
C ASN A 31 4.53 -12.78 3.14
N LEU A 32 3.29 -13.25 2.97
CA LEU A 32 3.01 -14.68 2.73
C LEU A 32 3.55 -15.17 1.38
N GLY A 33 3.74 -14.28 0.41
CA GLY A 33 4.44 -14.60 -0.82
C GLY A 33 5.91 -14.98 -0.61
N LEU A 34 6.52 -14.74 0.53
CA LEU A 34 7.89 -15.23 0.80
C LEU A 34 7.89 -16.59 1.49
N THR A 35 6.85 -16.91 2.26
CA THR A 35 6.90 -18.02 3.23
C THR A 35 5.86 -19.13 3.01
N ASP A 36 4.73 -18.83 2.36
CA ASP A 36 3.65 -19.81 2.17
C ASP A 36 3.75 -20.41 0.75
N PRO A 37 3.95 -21.74 0.60
CA PRO A 37 3.97 -22.37 -0.72
C PRO A 37 2.57 -22.52 -1.33
N ASN A 38 1.50 -22.29 -0.56
CA ASN A 38 0.12 -22.50 -0.99
C ASN A 38 -0.57 -21.20 -1.45
N VAL A 39 0.19 -20.18 -1.83
CA VAL A 39 -0.34 -18.91 -2.34
C VAL A 39 0.17 -18.63 -3.75
N ILE A 40 -0.67 -18.03 -4.58
CA ILE A 40 -0.28 -17.55 -5.91
C ILE A 40 0.21 -16.11 -5.76
N LYS A 41 1.49 -15.90 -6.07
CA LYS A 41 2.18 -14.62 -5.92
C LYS A 41 2.03 -13.81 -7.20
N SER A 42 1.86 -12.51 -7.06
CA SER A 42 1.98 -11.59 -8.18
C SER A 42 3.43 -11.52 -8.66
N SER A 43 3.64 -11.06 -9.89
CA SER A 43 4.96 -10.86 -10.47
C SER A 43 5.81 -9.83 -9.72
N ASP A 44 5.19 -9.03 -8.84
CA ASP A 44 5.90 -8.11 -7.97
C ASP A 44 6.52 -8.73 -6.71
N GLY A 45 6.21 -9.99 -6.42
CA GLY A 45 6.75 -10.74 -5.28
C GLY A 45 6.21 -10.33 -3.90
N ILE A 46 5.20 -9.47 -3.80
CA ILE A 46 4.64 -8.99 -2.52
C ILE A 46 3.14 -9.30 -2.41
N ARG A 47 2.35 -8.97 -3.43
CA ARG A 47 0.90 -9.18 -3.42
C ARG A 47 0.56 -10.60 -3.84
N LEU A 48 -0.59 -11.10 -3.38
CA LEU A 48 -1.16 -12.36 -3.86
C LEU A 48 -2.17 -12.09 -4.99
N LEU A 49 -2.24 -13.00 -5.94
CA LEU A 49 -3.23 -12.98 -7.04
C LEU A 49 -4.55 -13.66 -6.64
N GLN A 50 -4.62 -14.25 -5.45
CA GLN A 50 -5.82 -14.87 -4.91
C GLN A 50 -5.93 -14.61 -3.41
N ALA A 51 -7.17 -14.51 -2.94
CA ALA A 51 -7.48 -14.30 -1.52
C ALA A 51 -7.47 -15.59 -0.67
N TYR A 52 -7.32 -16.76 -1.31
CA TYR A 52 -7.46 -18.07 -0.69
C TYR A 52 -6.18 -18.89 -0.91
N ARG A 53 -5.96 -19.94 -0.09
CA ARG A 53 -4.85 -20.86 -0.32
C ARG A 53 -5.20 -21.90 -1.37
N THR A 54 -4.24 -22.30 -2.20
CA THR A 54 -4.42 -23.32 -3.24
C THR A 54 -4.77 -24.70 -2.68
N ASN A 55 -4.41 -24.98 -1.43
CA ASN A 55 -4.69 -26.24 -0.75
C ASN A 55 -5.97 -26.23 0.11
N ASP A 56 -6.69 -25.10 0.20
CA ASP A 56 -7.99 -25.03 0.90
C ASP A 56 -9.15 -25.25 -0.08
N THR A 57 -9.22 -26.47 -0.61
CA THR A 57 -10.24 -26.85 -1.59
C THR A 57 -11.63 -27.07 -1.01
N ALA A 58 -11.74 -27.17 0.33
CA ALA A 58 -12.98 -27.54 1.01
C ALA A 58 -13.75 -26.33 1.56
N ASN A 59 -13.05 -25.31 2.08
CA ASN A 59 -13.70 -24.22 2.83
C ASN A 59 -13.54 -22.85 2.17
N ALA A 60 -12.51 -22.67 1.34
CA ALA A 60 -12.15 -21.39 0.74
C ALA A 60 -12.21 -20.24 1.76
N VAL A 61 -11.46 -20.36 2.86
CA VAL A 61 -11.41 -19.33 3.91
C VAL A 61 -10.45 -18.21 3.47
N PRO A 62 -10.89 -16.93 3.45
CA PRO A 62 -10.02 -15.83 3.10
C PRO A 62 -8.75 -15.81 3.97
N ILE A 63 -7.61 -15.54 3.35
CA ILE A 63 -6.33 -15.44 4.02
C ILE A 63 -6.38 -14.31 5.06
N LEU A 64 -5.91 -14.62 6.25
CA LEU A 64 -5.61 -13.64 7.30
C LEU A 64 -4.11 -13.46 7.38
N ALA A 65 -3.63 -12.26 7.05
CA ALA A 65 -2.20 -11.94 7.12
C ALA A 65 -1.70 -11.90 8.56
N THR A 66 -0.47 -12.36 8.82
CA THR A 66 0.18 -12.14 10.12
C THR A 66 0.78 -10.74 10.19
N ASN A 67 1.45 -10.30 9.13
CA ASN A 67 1.87 -8.92 8.97
C ASN A 67 0.68 -8.05 8.54
N LYS A 68 0.19 -7.22 9.47
CA LYS A 68 -0.97 -6.35 9.27
C LYS A 68 -0.64 -4.97 8.72
N ARG A 69 0.60 -4.71 8.28
CA ARG A 69 1.03 -3.37 7.83
C ARG A 69 0.08 -2.75 6.80
N PHE A 70 -0.42 -3.54 5.85
CA PHE A 70 -1.35 -3.09 4.81
C PHE A 70 -2.74 -3.72 4.93
N ALA A 71 -3.04 -4.25 6.12
CA ALA A 71 -4.36 -4.78 6.45
C ALA A 71 -5.29 -3.66 6.90
N GLU A 72 -6.58 -3.94 6.86
CA GLU A 72 -7.57 -3.09 7.50
C GLU A 72 -7.37 -2.99 9.02
N GLU A 73 -7.93 -1.93 9.61
CA GLU A 73 -7.99 -1.73 11.05
C GLU A 73 -8.62 -2.95 11.75
N THR A 74 -8.19 -3.21 12.99
CA THR A 74 -8.82 -4.22 13.86
C THR A 74 -9.37 -3.51 15.09
N ALA A 75 -10.66 -3.74 15.39
CA ALA A 75 -11.34 -3.21 16.57
C ALA A 75 -11.93 -4.37 17.38
N ASN A 76 -11.65 -4.41 18.68
CA ASN A 76 -12.14 -5.46 19.60
C ASN A 76 -11.85 -6.88 19.10
N GLY A 77 -10.67 -7.10 18.52
CA GLY A 77 -10.26 -8.39 17.95
C GLY A 77 -10.88 -8.75 16.60
N ASN A 78 -11.74 -7.89 16.04
CA ASN A 78 -12.38 -8.10 14.74
C ASN A 78 -11.83 -7.13 13.69
N THR A 79 -11.59 -7.63 12.48
CA THR A 79 -11.21 -6.76 11.35
C THR A 79 -12.37 -5.83 11.00
N VAL A 80 -12.09 -4.54 10.93
CA VAL A 80 -13.01 -3.49 10.48
C VAL A 80 -13.08 -3.52 8.96
N LEU A 81 -14.26 -3.24 8.42
CA LEU A 81 -14.47 -3.15 6.98
C LEU A 81 -13.66 -1.98 6.42
N TYR A 82 -12.92 -2.17 5.32
CA TYR A 82 -12.04 -1.14 4.74
C TYR A 82 -12.67 0.25 4.65
N ARG A 83 -13.93 0.34 4.23
CA ARG A 83 -14.67 1.62 4.11
C ARG A 83 -14.89 2.36 5.44
N LEU A 84 -14.79 1.64 6.54
CA LEU A 84 -14.92 2.12 7.91
C LEU A 84 -13.55 2.20 8.61
N SER A 85 -12.54 1.53 8.05
CA SER A 85 -11.18 1.49 8.59
C SER A 85 -10.53 2.85 8.49
N LYS A 86 -9.88 3.23 9.58
CA LYS A 86 -9.18 4.50 9.69
C LYS A 86 -7.70 4.27 9.99
N GLY A 87 -6.89 5.21 9.53
CA GLY A 87 -5.48 5.34 9.87
C GLY A 87 -5.13 6.81 10.07
N HIS A 88 -3.86 7.09 10.37
CA HIS A 88 -3.27 8.44 10.32
C HIS A 88 -4.21 9.55 10.84
N SER A 89 -4.36 9.63 12.16
CA SER A 89 -5.22 10.63 12.83
C SER A 89 -6.73 10.52 12.53
N GLY A 90 -7.22 9.30 12.26
CA GLY A 90 -8.65 9.03 12.06
C GLY A 90 -9.15 9.26 10.63
N VAL A 91 -8.24 9.49 9.69
CA VAL A 91 -8.53 9.58 8.25
C VAL A 91 -8.88 8.19 7.72
N SER A 92 -10.01 8.07 7.02
CA SER A 92 -10.43 6.80 6.41
C SER A 92 -9.42 6.33 5.36
N CYS A 93 -9.19 5.02 5.28
CA CYS A 93 -8.28 4.45 4.27
C CYS A 93 -8.64 4.88 2.84
N GLU A 94 -9.94 4.95 2.55
CA GLU A 94 -10.51 5.41 1.26
C GLU A 94 -10.07 6.80 0.84
N ALA A 95 -9.74 7.69 1.79
CA ALA A 95 -9.29 9.04 1.46
C ALA A 95 -7.95 9.05 0.72
N CYS A 96 -7.11 8.04 0.96
CA CYS A 96 -5.84 7.88 0.24
C CYS A 96 -5.89 6.78 -0.81
N HIS A 97 -6.55 5.66 -0.52
CA HIS A 97 -6.54 4.47 -1.37
C HIS A 97 -7.73 4.40 -2.34
N GLY A 98 -8.70 5.30 -2.26
CA GLY A 98 -9.89 5.32 -3.10
C GLY A 98 -10.94 4.28 -2.71
N SER A 99 -11.99 4.15 -3.53
CA SER A 99 -13.13 3.25 -3.28
C SER A 99 -12.75 1.77 -3.22
N THR A 100 -13.47 0.98 -2.41
CA THR A 100 -13.28 -0.47 -2.17
C THR A 100 -13.28 -1.36 -3.42
N HIS A 101 -13.85 -0.90 -4.53
CA HIS A 101 -14.07 -1.74 -5.72
C HIS A 101 -12.88 -1.74 -6.70
N ALA A 102 -11.78 -1.08 -6.36
CA ALA A 102 -10.68 -0.84 -7.28
C ALA A 102 -9.31 -1.18 -6.66
N GLU A 103 -8.57 -2.11 -7.26
CA GLU A 103 -7.11 -2.10 -7.13
C GLU A 103 -6.56 -0.96 -7.99
N TRP A 104 -5.95 0.03 -7.34
CA TRP A 104 -5.52 1.25 -8.01
C TRP A 104 -4.12 1.15 -8.64
N PRO A 105 -3.89 1.84 -9.77
CA PRO A 105 -4.84 2.65 -10.52
C PRO A 105 -5.80 1.81 -11.39
N VAL A 106 -7.05 2.25 -11.52
CA VAL A 106 -8.05 1.58 -12.37
C VAL A 106 -7.69 1.80 -13.85
N LYS A 107 -7.83 0.77 -14.67
CA LYS A 107 -7.55 0.82 -16.11
C LYS A 107 -8.82 1.17 -16.92
N PRO A 108 -8.70 1.90 -18.04
CA PRO A 108 -7.48 2.51 -18.54
C PRO A 108 -7.12 3.78 -17.73
N GLU A 109 -5.81 4.00 -17.55
CA GLU A 109 -5.27 5.15 -16.80
C GLU A 109 -5.23 6.44 -17.64
N SER A 110 -5.37 6.33 -18.97
CA SER A 110 -5.29 7.43 -19.92
C SER A 110 -6.22 7.19 -21.11
N GLY A 111 -6.50 8.25 -21.88
CA GLY A 111 -7.39 8.21 -23.05
C GLY A 111 -8.74 8.90 -22.80
N THR A 112 -9.68 8.73 -23.73
CA THR A 112 -11.02 9.35 -23.68
C THR A 112 -11.97 8.70 -22.65
N ALA A 113 -11.57 7.55 -22.11
CA ALA A 113 -12.33 6.78 -21.13
C ALA A 113 -11.50 6.56 -19.85
N ILE A 114 -10.92 7.62 -19.27
CA ILE A 114 -10.31 7.53 -17.93
C ILE A 114 -11.36 6.95 -16.99
N ALA A 115 -11.03 5.84 -16.31
CA ALA A 115 -11.93 5.24 -15.34
C ALA A 115 -12.33 6.30 -14.30
N ASN A 116 -13.63 6.49 -14.07
CA ASN A 116 -14.17 7.55 -13.20
C ASN A 116 -13.53 7.58 -11.81
N ASP A 117 -13.11 6.42 -11.31
CA ASP A 117 -12.40 6.31 -10.04
C ASP A 117 -11.14 7.19 -10.04
N ASN A 118 -10.35 7.23 -11.12
CA ASN A 118 -9.12 8.02 -11.21
C ASN A 118 -9.31 9.55 -11.17
N VAL A 119 -10.52 10.07 -11.36
CA VAL A 119 -10.77 11.52 -11.46
C VAL A 119 -10.31 12.25 -10.20
N ALA A 120 -10.63 11.72 -9.01
CA ALA A 120 -10.22 12.33 -7.74
C ALA A 120 -8.69 12.40 -7.60
N ALA A 121 -7.98 11.32 -7.92
CA ALA A 121 -6.52 11.27 -7.87
C ALA A 121 -5.89 12.26 -8.85
N MET A 122 -6.40 12.30 -10.09
CA MET A 122 -5.94 13.26 -11.09
C MET A 122 -6.11 14.71 -10.63
N GLN A 123 -7.24 15.04 -10.00
CA GLN A 123 -7.50 16.39 -9.50
C GLN A 123 -6.64 16.77 -8.29
N LEU A 124 -6.40 15.83 -7.37
CA LEU A 124 -5.71 16.11 -6.11
C LEU A 124 -4.18 16.10 -6.22
N GLN A 125 -3.61 15.19 -7.02
CA GLN A 125 -2.15 15.00 -7.10
C GLN A 125 -1.60 15.04 -8.54
N GLY A 126 -2.45 15.26 -9.55
CA GLY A 126 -2.02 15.37 -10.94
C GLY A 126 -1.67 14.04 -11.62
N HIS A 127 -1.89 12.91 -10.95
CA HIS A 127 -1.68 11.58 -11.52
C HIS A 127 -2.63 10.53 -10.93
N THR A 128 -2.80 9.43 -11.65
CA THR A 128 -3.62 8.28 -11.25
C THR A 128 -3.04 7.55 -10.02
N GLY A 129 -3.88 6.75 -9.37
CA GLY A 129 -3.49 5.90 -8.24
C GLY A 129 -3.85 6.47 -6.87
N LYS A 130 -3.43 5.75 -5.83
CA LYS A 130 -3.54 6.18 -4.43
C LYS A 130 -2.90 7.55 -4.19
N ILE A 131 -3.49 8.36 -3.34
CA ILE A 131 -2.97 9.67 -2.92
C ILE A 131 -1.69 9.44 -2.10
N ILE A 132 -0.57 9.88 -2.67
CA ILE A 132 0.74 9.86 -2.00
C ILE A 132 1.40 11.23 -1.94
N GLU A 133 0.84 12.21 -2.66
CA GLU A 133 1.27 13.61 -2.60
C GLU A 133 0.55 14.30 -1.44
N CYS A 134 1.13 14.20 -0.24
CA CYS A 134 0.50 14.67 1.01
C CYS A 134 0.21 16.18 1.02
N ALA A 135 0.89 16.95 0.18
CA ALA A 135 0.65 18.37 -0.03
C ALA A 135 -0.71 18.68 -0.67
N ALA A 136 -1.43 17.68 -1.17
CA ALA A 136 -2.82 17.82 -1.61
C ALA A 136 -3.75 18.32 -0.48
N CYS A 137 -3.43 18.00 0.78
CA CYS A 137 -4.19 18.45 1.94
C CYS A 137 -3.34 19.24 2.95
N HIS A 138 -2.07 18.86 3.13
CA HIS A 138 -1.18 19.53 4.07
C HIS A 138 -0.48 20.72 3.42
N THR A 139 -0.24 21.77 4.20
CA THR A 139 0.56 22.90 3.73
C THR A 139 1.96 22.41 3.30
N SER A 140 2.39 22.75 2.09
CA SER A 140 3.74 22.47 1.61
C SER A 140 4.78 22.98 2.62
N GLY A 141 5.78 22.17 2.94
CA GLY A 141 6.79 22.57 3.92
C GLY A 141 6.37 22.39 5.40
N SER A 142 5.16 21.89 5.70
CA SER A 142 4.72 21.66 7.09
C SER A 142 4.99 20.24 7.61
N LEU A 143 5.13 19.27 6.71
CA LEU A 143 5.18 17.85 7.10
C LEU A 143 6.53 17.45 7.74
N PRO A 144 6.55 16.68 8.84
CA PRO A 144 7.77 16.09 9.39
C PRO A 144 8.33 14.97 8.50
N VAL A 145 9.57 14.53 8.79
CA VAL A 145 10.31 13.50 8.02
C VAL A 145 9.57 12.16 7.99
N THR A 146 8.86 11.80 9.05
CA THR A 146 7.94 10.66 9.06
C THR A 146 6.53 11.14 9.37
N LEU A 147 5.54 10.54 8.71
CA LEU A 147 4.16 10.97 8.82
C LEU A 147 3.36 10.21 9.90
N ASN A 148 3.96 9.28 10.63
CA ASN A 148 3.24 8.46 11.63
C ASN A 148 1.95 7.82 11.11
N GLY A 149 1.85 7.62 9.78
CA GLY A 149 0.75 6.90 9.14
C GLY A 149 0.88 5.39 9.36
N PRO A 150 -0.17 4.62 9.03
CA PRO A 150 -0.21 3.17 9.30
C PRO A 150 0.95 2.39 8.66
N HIS A 151 1.51 2.92 7.57
CA HIS A 151 2.60 2.27 6.83
C HIS A 151 3.98 2.86 7.14
N GLY A 152 4.06 3.92 7.96
CA GLY A 152 5.30 4.61 8.28
C GLY A 152 5.90 5.43 7.14
N MET A 153 5.06 5.87 6.19
CA MET A 153 5.48 6.66 5.03
C MET A 153 6.12 7.99 5.44
N HIS A 154 7.16 8.37 4.72
CA HIS A 154 7.72 9.72 4.74
C HIS A 154 7.05 10.60 3.67
N PRO A 155 7.19 11.94 3.74
CA PRO A 155 6.77 12.81 2.65
C PRO A 155 7.44 12.41 1.35
N VAL A 156 6.64 12.36 0.30
CA VAL A 156 7.06 11.98 -1.04
C VAL A 156 7.41 13.26 -1.82
N GLY A 157 8.50 13.23 -2.58
CA GLY A 157 8.92 14.39 -3.40
C GLY A 157 9.48 15.57 -2.60
N ASP A 158 9.73 15.40 -1.30
CA ASP A 158 10.13 16.50 -0.40
C ASP A 158 11.63 16.46 -0.06
N SER A 159 12.33 17.57 -0.30
CA SER A 159 13.77 17.68 0.00
C SER A 159 14.08 17.62 1.50
N ARG A 160 13.11 17.88 2.38
CA ARG A 160 13.29 17.78 3.84
C ARG A 160 13.47 16.33 4.29
N PHE A 161 12.93 15.36 3.54
CA PHE A 161 13.24 13.96 3.77
C PHE A 161 14.72 13.68 3.46
N ILE A 162 15.27 14.25 2.38
CA ILE A 162 16.68 14.05 2.01
C ILE A 162 17.61 14.47 3.15
N SER A 163 17.36 15.62 3.80
CA SER A 163 18.20 16.07 4.91
C SER A 163 17.91 15.36 6.23
N GLY A 164 16.69 14.84 6.43
CA GLY A 164 16.25 14.30 7.72
C GLY A 164 16.25 12.77 7.85
N HIS A 165 16.35 12.03 6.76
CA HIS A 165 16.18 10.57 6.79
C HIS A 165 17.31 9.81 7.47
N ASP A 166 18.50 10.40 7.64
CA ASP A 166 19.64 9.74 8.29
C ASP A 166 19.32 9.39 9.77
N ASN A 167 18.75 10.34 10.52
CA ASN A 167 18.29 10.10 11.88
C ASN A 167 17.22 9.00 11.94
N LEU A 168 16.30 8.99 10.96
CA LEU A 168 15.26 7.96 10.87
C LEU A 168 15.86 6.57 10.60
N PHE A 169 16.83 6.51 9.68
CA PHE A 169 17.55 5.29 9.33
C PHE A 169 18.37 4.75 10.51
N GLY A 170 19.11 5.60 11.20
CA GLY A 170 19.90 5.25 12.38
C GLY A 170 19.04 4.75 13.54
N ALA A 171 17.84 5.33 13.72
CA ALA A 171 16.89 4.90 14.75
C ALA A 171 16.18 3.58 14.39
N ASN A 172 15.78 3.40 13.12
CA ASN A 172 15.02 2.22 12.70
C ASN A 172 15.20 1.87 11.22
N ARG A 173 16.28 1.15 10.90
CA ARG A 173 16.55 0.64 9.55
C ARG A 173 15.40 -0.20 8.97
N ALA A 174 14.74 -1.00 9.82
CA ALA A 174 13.66 -1.90 9.37
C ALA A 174 12.46 -1.13 8.79
N GLN A 175 12.23 0.12 9.21
CA GLN A 175 11.19 0.97 8.64
C GLN A 175 11.44 1.26 7.15
N CYS A 176 12.69 1.49 6.76
CA CYS A 176 13.06 1.69 5.36
C CYS A 176 12.93 0.38 4.58
N GLN A 177 13.41 -0.73 5.16
CA GLN A 177 13.40 -2.05 4.51
C GLN A 177 11.99 -2.56 4.19
N ALA A 178 10.99 -2.19 5.01
CA ALA A 178 9.60 -2.56 4.76
C ALA A 178 9.09 -2.13 3.37
N CYS A 179 9.56 -1.00 2.83
CA CYS A 179 9.14 -0.50 1.52
C CYS A 179 10.27 -0.57 0.47
N HIS A 180 11.52 -0.31 0.87
CA HIS A 180 12.68 -0.28 -0.02
C HIS A 180 13.41 -1.62 -0.11
N GLY A 181 12.92 -2.65 0.57
CA GLY A 181 13.47 -4.01 0.55
C GLY A 181 14.64 -4.20 1.51
N GLN A 182 14.96 -5.46 1.80
CA GLN A 182 16.01 -5.85 2.75
C GLN A 182 17.36 -5.19 2.46
N THR A 183 17.70 -5.05 1.17
CA THR A 183 18.96 -4.49 0.70
C THR A 183 18.86 -2.99 0.35
N GLY A 184 17.70 -2.34 0.53
CA GLY A 184 17.48 -0.94 0.15
C GLY A 184 17.62 -0.66 -1.36
N GLN A 185 17.51 -1.69 -2.20
CA GLN A 185 17.56 -1.55 -3.66
C GLN A 185 16.21 -1.19 -4.30
N GLY A 186 15.21 -0.91 -3.47
CA GLY A 186 13.86 -0.58 -3.90
C GLY A 186 13.01 -1.82 -4.18
N THR A 187 11.70 -1.64 -4.07
CA THR A 187 10.70 -2.64 -4.48
C THR A 187 9.53 -1.93 -5.17
N VAL A 188 8.50 -2.68 -5.58
CA VAL A 188 7.26 -2.07 -6.07
C VAL A 188 6.58 -1.12 -5.08
N LEU A 189 6.89 -1.22 -3.77
CA LEU A 189 6.37 -0.31 -2.75
C LEU A 189 7.09 1.05 -2.76
N SER A 190 8.33 1.13 -3.23
CA SER A 190 9.09 2.38 -3.37
C SER A 190 9.01 2.98 -4.79
N LYS A 191 8.03 2.52 -5.58
CA LYS A 191 7.88 2.90 -6.98
C LYS A 191 7.41 4.35 -7.15
N VAL A 192 8.08 5.08 -8.03
CA VAL A 192 7.76 6.48 -8.36
C VAL A 192 6.47 6.56 -9.19
N ALA A 193 5.48 7.31 -8.70
CA ALA A 193 4.16 7.38 -9.35
C ALA A 193 4.12 8.30 -10.59
N VAL A 194 4.95 9.34 -10.60
CA VAL A 194 5.08 10.32 -11.69
C VAL A 194 6.51 10.85 -11.74
N ASN A 195 6.98 11.20 -12.95
CA ASN A 195 8.28 11.85 -13.14
C ASN A 195 8.41 13.03 -12.19
N ARG A 196 9.55 13.12 -11.50
CA ARG A 196 9.79 14.18 -10.53
C ARG A 196 11.26 14.48 -10.36
N THR A 197 11.53 15.70 -9.95
CA THR A 197 12.86 16.16 -9.58
C THR A 197 12.85 16.60 -8.13
N VAL A 198 13.77 16.07 -7.33
CA VAL A 198 13.94 16.45 -5.92
C VAL A 198 15.39 16.86 -5.73
N GLY A 199 15.61 18.14 -5.40
CA GLY A 199 16.95 18.73 -5.46
C GLY A 199 17.48 18.70 -6.90
N SER A 200 18.67 18.13 -7.09
CA SER A 200 19.31 17.96 -8.41
C SER A 200 19.05 16.60 -9.07
N ARG A 201 18.21 15.74 -8.46
CA ARG A 201 17.99 14.36 -8.90
C ARG A 201 16.63 14.21 -9.57
N THR A 202 16.61 13.56 -10.72
CA THR A 202 15.40 13.22 -11.44
C THR A 202 15.11 11.73 -11.32
N PHE A 203 13.83 11.42 -11.12
CA PHE A 203 13.30 10.07 -11.00
C PHE A 203 12.19 9.89 -12.02
N THR A 204 12.24 8.80 -12.78
CA THR A 204 11.21 8.51 -13.78
C THR A 204 10.06 7.73 -13.14
N LYS A 205 8.87 7.89 -13.69
CA LYS A 205 7.72 7.05 -13.37
C LYS A 205 8.11 5.57 -13.47
N ASP A 206 7.57 4.77 -12.56
CA ASP A 206 7.79 3.33 -12.42
C ASP A 206 9.19 2.90 -11.95
N GLU A 207 10.11 3.84 -11.74
CA GLU A 207 11.39 3.56 -11.11
C GLU A 207 11.21 3.18 -9.63
N MET A 208 11.93 2.15 -9.17
CA MET A 208 11.97 1.78 -7.75
C MET A 208 13.11 2.54 -7.07
N ILE A 209 12.80 3.31 -6.03
CA ILE A 209 13.82 4.12 -5.34
C ILE A 209 14.73 3.23 -4.50
N ALA A 210 16.01 3.19 -4.87
CA ALA A 210 17.12 2.57 -4.16
C ALA A 210 18.02 3.62 -3.47
N CYS A 211 18.75 3.23 -2.41
CA CYS A 211 19.73 4.11 -1.73
C CYS A 211 20.78 4.66 -2.71
N THR A 212 21.24 3.81 -3.64
CA THR A 212 22.25 4.10 -4.69
C THR A 212 21.85 5.21 -5.65
N ARG A 213 20.56 5.57 -5.68
CA ARG A 213 20.10 6.74 -6.42
C ARG A 213 20.57 8.06 -5.82
N CYS A 214 21.00 8.04 -4.56
CA CYS A 214 21.48 9.20 -3.82
C CYS A 214 22.96 9.06 -3.43
N HIS A 215 23.31 7.97 -2.77
CA HIS A 215 24.61 7.75 -2.16
C HIS A 215 24.91 6.24 -2.09
N ASP A 216 26.12 5.87 -1.68
CA ASP A 216 26.46 4.46 -1.46
C ASP A 216 25.51 3.80 -0.48
N ASN A 217 25.13 2.56 -0.77
CA ASN A 217 24.08 1.86 -0.03
C ASN A 217 24.55 1.49 1.39
N PRO A 218 23.93 2.04 2.45
CA PRO A 218 24.36 1.80 3.84
C PRO A 218 23.67 0.58 4.48
N MET A 219 22.84 -0.14 3.71
CA MET A 219 22.02 -1.26 4.20
C MET A 219 22.84 -2.46 4.65
#